data_AF-A0A1Y6B978-F1
#
_entry.id   AF-A0A1Y6B978-F1
#
_cell.length_a   1.000
_cell.length_b   1.000
_cell.length_c   1.000
_cell.angle_alpha   90.00
_cell.angle_beta   90.00
_cell.angle_gamma   90.00
#
_symmetry.space_group_name_H-M   'P 1'
#
loop_
_entity.id
_entity.type
_entity.pdbx_description
1 polymer ?
#
loop_
_entity_poly.entity_id
_entity_poly.type
_entity_poly.pdbx_seq_one_letter_code
_entity_poly.pdbx_strand_id
1 'polypeptide(L)'
;MGLAIIVVVILVAFLILPFFIARGQRLQDASSVNSIEKLEAIKQSLLKRYLEDEEAHRKKLISEGVWQSRKRFLTTRYIDAARRLDYLKHLQTLQSEKGA
;
A
#
# COMPACT_ATOMS: atom_id res chain seq x y z
N MET A 1 -50.73 3.23 -12.73
CA MET A 1 -49.90 2.06 -12.35
C MET A 1 -48.46 2.15 -12.86
N GLY A 2 -48.17 2.73 -14.04
CA GLY A 2 -46.80 2.78 -14.58
C GLY A 2 -45.78 3.61 -13.78
N LEU A 3 -46.20 4.73 -13.18
CA LEU A 3 -45.31 5.62 -12.40
C LEU A 3 -44.78 4.97 -11.11
N ALA A 4 -45.61 4.16 -10.43
CA ALA A 4 -45.22 3.46 -9.20
C ALA A 4 -44.14 2.40 -9.46
N ILE A 5 -44.20 1.72 -10.61
CA ILE A 5 -43.21 0.70 -11.01
C ILE A 5 -41.86 1.37 -11.28
N ILE A 6 -41.85 2.53 -11.95
CA ILE A 6 -40.62 3.27 -12.26
C ILE A 6 -39.94 3.73 -10.96
N VAL A 7 -40.71 4.24 -10.00
CA VAL A 7 -40.17 4.66 -8.69
C VAL A 7 -39.55 3.48 -7.95
N VAL A 8 -40.21 2.32 -7.92
CA VAL A 8 -39.68 1.11 -7.27
C VAL A 8 -38.39 0.62 -7.92
N VAL A 9 -38.30 0.62 -9.25
CA VAL A 9 -37.10 0.19 -9.98
C VAL A 9 -35.91 1.13 -9.69
N ILE A 10 -36.15 2.45 -9.66
CA ILE A 10 -35.10 3.43 -9.31
C ILE A 10 -34.63 3.23 -7.87
N LEU A 11 -35.55 2.98 -6.94
CA LEU A 11 -35.26 2.79 -5.52
C LEU A 11 -34.43 1.52 -5.28
N VAL A 12 -34.77 0.42 -5.97
CA VAL A 12 -33.99 -0.82 -5.94
C VAL A 12 -32.61 -0.64 -6.57
N ALA A 13 -32.51 0.08 -7.69
CA ALA A 13 -31.22 0.39 -8.31
C ALA A 13 -30.32 1.19 -7.35
N PHE A 14 -30.86 2.20 -6.66
CA PHE A 14 -30.12 2.99 -5.67
C PHE A 14 -29.64 2.16 -4.47
N LEU A 15 -30.41 1.17 -4.02
CA LEU A 15 -30.02 0.28 -2.93
C LEU A 15 -28.91 -0.69 -3.32
N ILE A 16 -28.87 -1.12 -4.58
CA ILE A 16 -27.92 -2.13 -5.08
C ILE A 16 -26.61 -1.48 -5.59
N LEU A 17 -26.68 -0.25 -6.11
CA LEU A 17 -25.53 0.49 -6.64
C LEU A 17 -24.31 0.57 -5.71
N PRO A 18 -24.44 0.89 -4.40
CA PRO A 18 -23.27 0.99 -3.51
C PRO A 18 -22.58 -0.36 -3.30
N PHE A 19 -23.29 -1.49 -3.44
CA PHE A 19 -22.71 -2.83 -3.27
C PHE A 19 -21.74 -3.21 -4.40
N PHE A 20 -22.01 -2.75 -5.63
CA PHE A 20 -21.14 -2.98 -6.78
C PHE A 20 -19.97 -2.01 -6.84
N ILE A 21 -20.18 -0.74 -6.49
CA ILE A 21 -19.13 0.30 -6.51
C ILE A 21 -18.08 0.06 -5.39
N ALA A 22 -18.51 -0.33 -4.19
CA ALA A 22 -17.60 -0.51 -3.04
C ALA A 22 -16.60 -1.67 -3.20
N ARG A 23 -16.92 -2.71 -3.99
CA ARG A 23 -16.00 -3.83 -4.25
C ARG A 23 -14.84 -3.45 -5.16
N GLY A 24 -15.10 -2.64 -6.20
CA GLY A 24 -14.07 -2.20 -7.14
C GLY A 24 -13.02 -1.30 -6.49
N GLN A 25 -13.46 -0.38 -5.63
CA GLN A 25 -12.59 0.61 -4.99
C GLN A 25 -11.60 -0.02 -4.00
N ARG A 26 -12.04 -0.99 -3.18
CA ARG A 26 -11.14 -1.71 -2.25
C ARG A 26 -10.10 -2.57 -2.97
N LEU A 27 -10.44 -3.15 -4.12
CA LEU A 27 -9.50 -3.89 -4.94
C LEU A 27 -8.47 -2.96 -5.62
N GLN A 28 -8.92 -1.77 -6.03
CA GLN A 28 -8.04 -0.73 -6.59
C GLN A 28 -7.09 -0.17 -5.54
N ASP A 29 -7.55 0.07 -4.31
CA ASP A 29 -6.71 0.54 -3.21
C ASP A 29 -5.68 -0.52 -2.80
N ALA A 30 -6.07 -1.79 -2.73
CA ALA A 30 -5.17 -2.90 -2.44
C ALA A 30 -4.12 -3.11 -3.56
N SER A 31 -4.49 -2.93 -4.82
CA SER A 31 -3.51 -2.94 -5.92
C SER A 31 -2.61 -1.71 -5.89
N SER A 32 -3.14 -0.56 -5.47
CA SER A 32 -2.38 0.70 -5.41
C SER A 32 -1.24 0.65 -4.39
N VAL A 33 -1.37 -0.09 -3.28
CA VAL A 33 -0.32 -0.29 -2.27
C VAL A 33 0.83 -1.16 -2.83
N ASN A 34 0.56 -1.98 -3.84
CA ASN A 34 1.53 -2.82 -4.54
C ASN A 34 2.05 -2.17 -5.85
N SER A 35 1.91 -0.86 -6.01
CA SER A 35 2.61 -0.18 -7.11
C SER A 35 4.10 -0.09 -6.78
N ILE A 36 4.94 -0.43 -7.77
CA ILE A 36 6.41 -0.40 -7.67
C ILE A 36 6.90 0.96 -7.15
N GLU A 37 6.34 2.05 -7.68
CA GLU A 37 6.68 3.42 -7.28
C GLU A 37 6.39 3.69 -5.79
N LYS A 38 5.24 3.26 -5.27
CA LYS A 38 4.93 3.44 -3.84
C LYS A 38 5.85 2.62 -2.96
N LEU A 39 6.20 1.40 -3.36
CA LEU A 39 7.16 0.58 -2.60
C LEU A 39 8.57 1.19 -2.61
N GLU A 40 9.00 1.79 -3.71
CA GLU A 40 10.26 2.56 -3.77
C GLU A 40 10.21 3.81 -2.88
N ALA A 41 9.10 4.56 -2.89
CA ALA A 41 8.91 5.70 -2.01
C ALA A 41 8.90 5.31 -0.52
N ILE A 42 8.25 4.19 -0.18
CA ILE A 42 8.24 3.63 1.18
C ILE A 42 9.67 3.25 1.59
N LYS A 43 10.42 2.57 0.71
CA LYS A 43 11.82 2.19 0.97
C LYS A 43 12.69 3.42 1.28
N GLN A 44 12.56 4.48 0.48
CA GLN A 44 13.30 5.72 0.68
C GLN A 44 12.90 6.45 1.96
N SER A 45 11.60 6.50 2.29
CA SER A 45 11.14 7.14 3.52
C SER A 45 11.60 6.39 4.77
N LEU A 46 11.63 5.05 4.75
CA LEU A 46 12.16 4.24 5.83
C LEU A 46 13.67 4.46 6.02
N LEU A 47 14.44 4.53 4.93
CA LEU A 47 15.87 4.82 4.98
C LEU A 47 16.15 6.21 5.53
N LYS A 48 15.40 7.23 5.07
CA LYS A 48 15.50 8.59 5.58
C LYS A 48 15.27 8.62 7.09
N ARG A 49 14.20 7.98 7.55
CA ARG A 49 13.87 7.92 8.98
C ARG A 49 14.92 7.19 9.80
N TYR A 50 15.52 6.13 9.25
CA TYR A 50 16.62 5.43 9.88
C TYR A 50 17.80 6.36 10.14
N LEU A 51 18.19 7.15 9.13
CA LEU A 51 19.30 8.10 9.25
C LEU A 51 18.99 9.23 10.24
N GLU A 52 17.75 9.73 10.25
CA GLU A 52 17.29 10.72 11.24
C GLU A 52 17.34 10.17 12.67
N ASP A 53 16.86 8.95 12.91
CA ASP A 53 16.92 8.30 14.22
C ASP A 53 18.37 7.97 14.62
N GLU A 54 19.24 7.59 13.67
CA GLU A 54 20.67 7.38 13.91
C GLU A 54 21.36 8.68 14.34
N GLU A 55 21.08 9.79 13.66
CA GLU A 55 21.62 11.10 14.01
C GLU A 55 21.08 11.56 15.37
N ALA A 56 19.79 11.38 15.64
CA ALA A 56 19.19 11.68 16.94
C ALA A 56 19.84 10.87 18.07
N HIS A 57 20.18 9.60 17.82
CA HIS A 57 20.91 8.76 18.75
C HIS A 57 22.34 9.26 18.98
N ARG A 58 23.07 9.60 17.89
CA ARG A 58 24.43 10.18 17.98
C ARG A 58 24.44 11.50 18.77
N LYS A 59 23.39 12.31 18.63
CA LYS A 59 23.16 13.55 19.40
C LYS A 59 22.62 13.31 20.82
N LYS A 60 22.46 12.05 21.25
CA LYS A 60 21.93 11.64 22.56
C LYS A 60 20.50 12.16 22.83
N LEU A 61 19.73 12.43 21.78
CA LEU A 61 18.32 12.87 21.87
C LEU A 61 17.36 11.70 22.14
N ILE A 62 17.80 10.47 21.82
CA ILE A 62 17.08 9.23 22.13
C ILE A 62 18.03 8.26 22.84
N SER A 63 17.49 7.42 23.71
CA SER A 63 18.27 6.41 24.44
C SER A 63 18.63 5.21 23.56
N GLU A 64 19.68 4.48 23.93
CA GLU A 64 20.14 3.27 23.23
C GLU A 64 19.01 2.24 23.07
N GLY A 65 18.20 2.01 24.11
CA GLY A 65 17.07 1.07 24.04
C GLY A 65 16.01 1.48 23.03
N VAL A 66 15.69 2.79 22.97
CA VAL A 66 14.74 3.33 21.97
C VAL A 66 15.33 3.23 20.57
N TRP A 67 16.62 3.55 20.41
CA TRP A 67 17.32 3.42 19.14
C TRP A 67 17.31 1.98 18.62
N GLN A 68 17.70 0.99 19.43
CA GLN A 68 17.73 -0.41 19.01
C GLN A 68 16.35 -0.95 18.61
N SER A 69 15.31 -0.55 19.34
CA SER A 69 13.92 -0.91 19.00
C SER A 69 13.50 -0.32 17.65
N ARG A 70 13.71 0.99 17.45
CA ARG A 70 13.39 1.69 16.18
C ARG A 70 14.22 1.15 15.02
N LYS A 71 15.52 0.94 15.21
CA LYS A 71 16.44 0.35 14.26
C LYS A 71 15.92 -0.99 13.76
N ARG A 72 15.59 -1.92 14.68
CA ARG A 72 15.07 -3.25 14.33
C ARG A 72 13.76 -3.14 13.54
N PHE A 73 12.83 -2.29 13.97
CA PHE A 73 11.57 -2.07 13.26
C PHE A 73 11.81 -1.55 11.84
N LEU A 74 12.57 -0.47 11.69
CA LEU A 74 12.83 0.18 10.40
C LEU A 74 13.54 -0.76 9.42
N THR A 75 14.58 -1.48 9.88
CA THR A 75 15.28 -2.47 9.05
C THR A 75 14.34 -3.59 8.58
N THR A 76 13.49 -4.09 9.47
CA THR A 76 12.53 -5.17 9.13
C THR A 76 11.54 -4.70 8.06
N ARG A 77 10.98 -3.50 8.23
CA ARG A 77 10.04 -2.91 7.26
C ARG A 77 10.71 -2.60 5.93
N TYR A 78 11.96 -2.16 5.95
CA TYR A 78 12.74 -1.91 4.75
C TYR A 78 12.97 -3.21 3.95
N ILE A 79 13.38 -4.29 4.62
CA ILE A 79 13.59 -5.60 3.98
C ILE A 79 12.27 -6.14 3.41
N ASP A 80 11.16 -6.03 4.14
CA ASP A 80 9.83 -6.44 3.65
C ASP A 80 9.43 -5.66 2.39
N ALA A 81 9.61 -4.33 2.39
CA ALA A 81 9.34 -3.49 1.22
C ALA A 81 10.23 -3.86 0.02
N ALA A 82 11.53 -4.11 0.25
CA ALA A 82 12.46 -4.51 -0.79
C ALA A 82 12.10 -5.87 -1.40
N ARG A 83 11.77 -6.87 -0.59
CA ARG A 83 11.34 -8.19 -1.07
C ARG A 83 10.07 -8.12 -1.91
N ARG A 84 9.09 -7.31 -1.49
CA ARG A 84 7.85 -7.10 -2.26
C ARG A 84 8.14 -6.42 -3.59
N LEU A 85 9.05 -5.44 -3.60
CA LEU A 85 9.48 -4.77 -4.82
C LEU A 85 10.14 -5.75 -5.79
N ASP A 86 11.07 -6.57 -5.31
CA ASP A 86 11.76 -7.57 -6.13
C ASP A 86 10.78 -8.59 -6.70
N TYR A 87 9.83 -9.07 -5.89
CA TYR A 87 8.77 -9.97 -6.33
C TYR A 87 7.91 -9.36 -7.45
N LEU A 88 7.48 -8.11 -7.29
CA LEU A 88 6.67 -7.44 -8.31
C LEU A 88 7.45 -7.18 -9.60
N LYS A 89 8.72 -6.79 -9.50
CA LYS A 89 9.61 -6.65 -10.67
C LYS A 89 9.76 -7.99 -11.40
N HIS A 90 9.95 -9.09 -10.66
CA HIS A 90 10.04 -10.42 -11.25
C HIS A 90 8.74 -10.84 -11.95
N LEU A 91 7.58 -10.59 -11.35
CA LEU A 91 6.29 -10.85 -12.00
C LEU A 91 6.10 -10.05 -13.29
N GLN A 92 6.55 -8.79 -13.32
CA GLN A 92 6.46 -7.96 -14.52
C GLN A 92 7.33 -8.51 -15.65
N THR A 93 8.54 -8.98 -15.34
CA THR A 93 9.42 -9.65 -16.32
C THR A 93 8.77 -10.91 -16.89
N LEU A 94 8.22 -11.77 -16.03
CA LEU A 94 7.54 -13.00 -16.48
C LEU A 94 6.31 -12.73 -17.34
N GLN A 95 5.59 -11.64 -17.09
CA GLN A 95 4.47 -11.22 -17.94
C GLN A 95 4.94 -10.73 -19.31
N SER A 96 6.05 -9.99 -19.36
CA SER A 96 6.62 -9.53 -20.64
C SER A 96 7.14 -10.67 -21.52
N GLU A 97 7.67 -11.74 -20.91
CA GLU A 97 8.16 -12.92 -21.63
C GLU A 97 7.03 -13.83 -22.15
N LYS A 98 5.88 -13.88 -21.47
CA LYS A 98 4.72 -14.68 -21.91
C LYS A 98 3.81 -13.97 -22.91
N GLY A 99 3.93 -12.65 -23.03
CA GLY A 99 3.17 -11.83 -23.96
C GLY A 99 3.90 -11.52 -25.28
N ALA A 100 5.15 -11.97 -25.42
CA ALA A 100 5.95 -11.90 -26.65
C ALA A 100 5.92 -13.25 -27.39
#